data_AF-H8MF58-F1
#
_entry.id   AF-H8MF58-F1
#
_cell.length_a   1.000
_cell.length_b   1.000
_cell.length_c   1.000
_cell.angle_alpha   90.00
_cell.angle_beta   90.00
_cell.angle_gamma   90.00
#
_symmetry.space_group_name_H-M   'P 1'
#
loop_
_entity.id
_entity.type
_entity.pdbx_description
1 polymer ?
#
loop_
_entity_poly.entity_id
_entity_poly.type
_entity_poly.pdbx_seq_one_letter_code
_entity_poly.pdbx_strand_id
1 'polypeptide(L)'
;MPTSAEDTLKQLRDALQQRKATERAQVAEARAMSGKEPFDIEKLHALYNLTWDIHDAPLTSDIIEDYERRYYLELPRVKTLPQFAEYLAMLRDNDAT
;
A
#
# COMPACT_ATOMS: atom_id res chain seq x y z
N MET A 1 -5.01 -36.75 12.63
CA MET A 1 -5.52 -36.37 11.29
C MET A 1 -4.45 -35.53 10.65
N PRO A 2 -3.75 -35.98 9.59
CA PRO A 2 -2.92 -35.06 8.82
C PRO A 2 -3.88 -34.13 8.08
N THR A 3 -3.80 -32.82 8.32
CA THR A 3 -4.47 -31.85 7.47
C THR A 3 -3.94 -32.07 6.05
N SER A 4 -4.82 -32.49 5.13
CA SER A 4 -4.42 -32.69 3.73
C SER A 4 -3.85 -31.38 3.20
N ALA A 5 -2.88 -31.43 2.28
CA ALA A 5 -2.24 -30.23 1.74
C ALA A 5 -3.28 -29.20 1.23
N GLU A 6 -4.41 -29.67 0.72
CA GLU A 6 -5.55 -28.85 0.28
C GLU A 6 -6.22 -28.08 1.43
N ASP A 7 -6.32 -28.67 2.62
CA ASP A 7 -6.91 -28.04 3.80
C ASP A 7 -5.99 -26.93 4.33
N THR A 8 -4.67 -27.18 4.33
CA THR A 8 -3.65 -26.18 4.65
C THR A 8 -3.65 -25.03 3.65
N LEU A 9 -3.76 -25.30 2.34
CA LEU A 9 -3.84 -24.26 1.32
C LEU A 9 -5.10 -23.40 1.45
N LYS A 10 -6.24 -24.03 1.80
CA LYS A 10 -7.49 -23.32 2.06
C LYS A 10 -7.37 -22.41 3.28
N GLN A 11 -6.81 -22.91 4.39
CA GLN A 11 -6.56 -22.12 5.60
C GLN A 11 -5.63 -20.92 5.33
N LEU A 12 -4.58 -21.12 4.53
CA LEU A 12 -3.69 -20.02 4.14
C LEU A 12 -4.42 -18.98 3.29
N ARG A 13 -5.28 -19.40 2.35
CA ARG A 13 -6.08 -18.49 1.53
C ARG A 13 -7.05 -17.68 2.39
N ASP A 14 -7.77 -18.33 3.30
CA ASP A 14 -8.74 -17.68 4.18
C ASP A 14 -8.03 -16.69 5.12
N ALA A 15 -6.88 -17.07 5.68
CA ALA A 15 -6.06 -16.19 6.52
C ALA A 15 -5.54 -14.97 5.74
N LEU A 16 -5.11 -15.14 4.48
CA LEU A 16 -4.68 -14.03 3.63
C LEU A 16 -5.84 -13.08 3.32
N GLN A 17 -7.03 -13.61 3.02
CA GLN A 17 -8.21 -12.79 2.77
C GLN A 17 -8.64 -12.01 4.03
N GLN A 18 -8.59 -12.66 5.20
CA GLN A 18 -8.92 -12.01 6.46
C GLN A 18 -7.93 -10.90 6.82
N ARG A 19 -6.63 -11.11 6.56
CA ARG A 19 -5.60 -10.08 6.73
C ARG A 19 -5.85 -8.88 5.82
N LYS A 20 -6.06 -9.10 4.52
CA LYS A 20 -6.37 -8.02 3.57
C LYS A 20 -7.62 -7.23 3.97
N ALA A 21 -8.67 -7.92 4.43
CA ALA A 21 -9.89 -7.27 4.90
C ALA A 21 -9.64 -6.41 6.14
N THR A 22 -8.82 -6.90 7.07
CA THR A 22 -8.44 -6.16 8.29
C THR A 22 -7.60 -4.94 7.95
N GLU A 23 -6.64 -5.06 7.04
CA GLU A 23 -5.80 -3.95 6.58
C GLU A 23 -6.64 -2.88 5.89
N ARG A 24 -7.57 -3.26 5.00
CA ARG A 24 -8.49 -2.30 4.37
C ARG A 24 -9.34 -1.55 5.40
N ALA A 25 -9.81 -2.24 6.45
CA ALA A 25 -10.55 -1.60 7.53
C ALA A 25 -9.68 -0.58 8.30
N GLN A 26 -8.43 -0.94 8.61
CA GLN A 26 -7.48 -0.02 9.27
C GLN A 26 -7.16 1.19 8.40
N VAL A 27 -6.97 1.00 7.09
CA VAL A 27 -6.75 2.09 6.14
C VAL A 27 -7.97 3.01 6.07
N ALA A 28 -9.19 2.45 6.01
CA ALA A 28 -10.41 3.25 5.99
C ALA A 28 -10.60 4.07 7.28
N GLU A 29 -10.29 3.47 8.44
CA GLU A 29 -10.31 4.17 9.73
C GLU A 29 -9.25 5.27 9.79
N ALA A 30 -8.01 4.98 9.40
CA ALA A 30 -6.92 5.95 9.34
C ALA A 30 -7.23 7.09 8.36
N ARG A 31 -7.86 6.79 7.22
CA ARG A 31 -8.32 7.79 6.26
C ARG A 31 -9.36 8.73 6.89
N ALA A 32 -10.31 8.19 7.66
CA ALA A 32 -11.33 9.00 8.32
C ALA A 32 -10.76 9.85 9.47
N MET A 33 -9.78 9.34 10.22
CA MET A 33 -9.29 9.99 11.44
C MET A 33 -8.03 10.86 11.25
N SER A 34 -7.20 10.60 10.23
CA SER A 34 -5.85 11.18 10.18
C SER A 34 -5.80 12.67 9.85
N GLY A 35 -6.88 13.23 9.30
CA GLY A 35 -6.93 14.60 8.78
C GLY A 35 -5.91 14.87 7.66
N LYS A 36 -5.38 13.81 7.04
CA LYS A 36 -4.47 13.90 5.90
C LYS A 36 -5.24 14.24 4.62
N GLU A 37 -4.52 14.74 3.62
CA GLU A 37 -5.04 14.79 2.26
C GLU A 37 -5.49 13.37 1.84
N PRO A 38 -6.70 13.20 1.27
CA PRO A 38 -7.15 11.92 0.77
C PRO A 38 -6.20 11.35 -0.28
N PHE A 39 -5.81 10.10 -0.10
CA PHE A 39 -4.98 9.37 -1.05
C PHE A 39 -5.65 9.30 -2.44
N ASP A 40 -4.87 9.61 -3.46
CA ASP A 40 -5.25 9.60 -4.86
C ASP A 40 -4.03 9.17 -5.68
N ILE A 41 -4.12 7.98 -6.28
CA ILE A 41 -3.01 7.38 -7.03
C ILE A 41 -2.70 8.16 -8.31
N GLU A 42 -3.70 8.75 -8.96
CA GLU A 42 -3.50 9.51 -10.20
C GLU A 42 -2.73 10.80 -9.90
N LYS A 43 -3.05 11.45 -8.78
CA LYS A 43 -2.27 12.61 -8.30
C LYS A 43 -0.86 12.22 -7.89
N LEU A 44 -0.69 11.08 -7.21
CA LEU A 44 0.64 10.59 -6.85
C LEU A 44 1.46 10.30 -8.11
N HIS A 45 0.86 9.67 -9.12
CA HIS A 45 1.51 9.35 -10.40
C HIS A 45 1.95 10.61 -11.17
N ALA A 46 1.21 11.70 -11.05
CA ALA A 46 1.60 12.98 -11.62
C ALA A 46 2.80 13.64 -10.90
N LEU A 47 3.02 13.31 -9.61
CA LEU A 47 4.08 13.88 -8.77
C LEU A 47 5.33 13.01 -8.70
N TYR A 48 5.18 11.69 -8.81
CA TYR A 48 6.23 10.70 -8.75
C TYR A 48 6.04 9.67 -9.86
N ASN A 49 7.11 9.37 -10.59
CA ASN A 49 7.04 8.36 -11.64
C ASN A 49 6.98 6.96 -11.04
N LEU A 50 5.77 6.44 -10.87
CA LEU A 50 5.52 5.11 -10.29
C LEU A 50 6.16 3.98 -11.10
N THR A 51 6.47 4.18 -12.39
CA THR A 51 7.14 3.16 -13.20
C THR A 51 8.53 2.79 -12.67
N TRP A 52 9.15 3.68 -11.88
CA TRP A 52 10.41 3.39 -11.19
C TRP A 52 10.27 2.30 -10.12
N ASP A 53 9.13 2.23 -9.44
CA ASP A 53 8.89 1.24 -8.39
C ASP A 53 8.28 -0.04 -8.98
N ILE A 54 7.34 0.10 -9.92
CA ILE A 54 6.57 -1.02 -10.48
C ILE A 54 7.18 -1.62 -11.75
N HIS A 55 8.30 -1.08 -12.26
CA HIS A 55 9.03 -1.58 -13.44
C HIS A 55 8.12 -1.80 -14.67
N ASP A 56 7.34 -0.77 -15.03
CA ASP A 56 6.33 -0.80 -16.10
C ASP A 56 5.17 -1.83 -15.92
N ALA A 57 5.04 -2.43 -14.73
CA ALA A 57 3.86 -3.23 -14.42
C ALA A 57 2.58 -2.36 -14.45
N PRO A 58 1.43 -2.92 -14.83
CA PRO A 58 0.17 -2.18 -14.82
C PRO A 58 -0.21 -1.79 -13.38
N LEU A 59 -0.78 -0.60 -13.21
CA LEU A 59 -1.40 -0.15 -11.96
C LEU A 59 -2.62 -1.03 -11.63
N THR A 60 -2.41 -2.06 -10.82
CA THR A 60 -3.46 -2.95 -10.33
C THR A 60 -4.02 -2.46 -8.99
N SER A 61 -5.23 -2.90 -8.63
CA SER A 61 -5.85 -2.56 -7.34
C SER A 61 -4.95 -2.92 -6.15
N ASP A 62 -4.25 -4.05 -6.20
CA ASP A 62 -3.34 -4.46 -5.13
C ASP A 62 -2.16 -3.48 -4.95
N ILE A 63 -1.62 -2.95 -6.05
CA ILE A 63 -0.54 -1.94 -6.01
C ILE A 63 -1.08 -0.63 -5.41
N ILE A 64 -2.26 -0.19 -5.85
CA ILE A 64 -2.90 1.03 -5.35
C ILE A 64 -3.16 0.92 -3.84
N GLU A 65 -3.69 -0.22 -3.40
CA GLU A 65 -3.96 -0.50 -1.99
C GLU A 65 -2.68 -0.51 -1.15
N ASP A 66 -1.55 -1.02 -1.68
CA ASP A 66 -0.29 -0.98 -0.96
C ASP A 66 0.25 0.46 -0.78
N TYR A 67 0.17 1.31 -1.81
CA TYR A 67 0.53 2.72 -1.67
C TYR A 67 -0.39 3.46 -0.69
N GLU A 68 -1.70 3.21 -0.75
CA GLU A 68 -2.66 3.80 0.19
C GLU A 68 -2.35 3.36 1.63
N ARG A 69 -2.05 2.07 1.82
CA ARG A 69 -1.66 1.49 3.12
C ARG A 69 -0.40 2.16 3.66
N ARG A 70 0.65 2.32 2.86
CA ARG A 70 1.90 2.99 3.26
C ARG A 70 1.65 4.44 3.66
N TYR A 71 0.87 5.16 2.86
CA TYR A 71 0.57 6.58 3.09
C TYR A 71 -0.18 6.81 4.40
N TYR A 72 -1.16 5.98 4.73
CA TYR A 72 -1.95 6.16 5.95
C TYR A 72 -1.33 5.51 7.19
N LEU A 73 -0.87 4.26 7.10
CA LEU A 73 -0.46 3.46 8.25
C LEU A 73 1.04 3.57 8.57
N GLU A 74 1.91 3.57 7.56
CA GLU A 74 3.36 3.52 7.79
C GLU A 74 3.97 4.92 7.98
N LEU A 75 3.36 5.95 7.40
CA LEU A 75 3.92 7.31 7.37
C LEU A 75 3.02 8.32 8.08
N PRO A 76 2.84 8.26 9.41
CA PRO A 76 1.96 9.16 10.15
C PRO A 76 2.38 10.64 10.06
N ARG A 77 3.67 10.91 9.80
CA ARG A 77 4.21 12.27 9.65
C ARG A 77 3.90 12.91 8.30
N VAL A 78 3.71 12.11 7.26
CA VAL A 78 3.36 12.59 5.92
C VAL A 78 1.89 12.97 5.92
N LYS A 79 1.59 14.22 5.54
CA LYS A 79 0.22 14.76 5.59
C LYS A 79 -0.39 14.98 4.20
N THR A 80 0.43 15.04 3.16
CA THR A 80 0.04 15.39 1.80
C THR A 80 0.70 14.47 0.76
N LEU A 81 0.09 14.37 -0.42
CA LEU A 81 0.62 13.56 -1.52
C LEU A 81 1.99 14.03 -2.04
N PRO A 82 2.29 15.35 -2.15
CA PRO A 82 3.64 15.81 -2.50
C PRO A 82 4.71 15.38 -1.50
N GLN A 83 4.44 15.46 -0.19
CA GLN A 83 5.37 14.98 0.83
C GLN A 83 5.59 13.47 0.74
N PHE A 84 4.55 12.73 0.32
CA PHE A 84 4.68 11.30 0.09
C PHE A 84 5.56 11.00 -1.13
N ALA A 85 5.35 11.72 -2.24
CA ALA A 85 6.17 11.61 -3.45
C ALA A 85 7.66 11.90 -3.15
N GLU A 86 7.95 12.95 -2.37
CA GLU A 86 9.31 13.27 -1.92
C GLU A 86 9.92 12.14 -1.08
N TYR A 87 9.14 11.55 -0.18
CA TYR A 87 9.58 10.42 0.63
C TYR A 87 9.92 9.19 -0.23
N LEU A 88 9.10 8.89 -1.24
CA LEU A 88 9.37 7.79 -2.19
C LEU A 88 10.66 8.06 -2.99
N ALA A 89 10.84 9.28 -3.49
CA ALA A 89 12.06 9.67 -4.19
C ALA A 89 13.31 9.51 -3.30
N MET A 90 13.23 9.95 -2.04
CA MET A 90 14.32 9.79 -1.07
C MET A 90 14.66 8.32 -0.80
N LEU A 91 13.65 7.45 -0.68
CA LEU A 91 13.89 6.01 -0.48
C LEU A 91 14.62 5.41 -1.68
N ARG A 92 14.17 5.72 -2.90
CA ARG A 92 14.80 5.26 -4.13
C ARG A 92 16.25 5.75 -4.25
N ASP A 93 16.50 7.02 -3.99
CA ASP A 93 17.85 7.59 -4.10
C ASP A 93 18.80 6.98 -3.06
N ASN A 94 18.31 6.62 -1.87
CA ASN A 94 19.10 5.89 -0.88
C ASN A 94 19.35 4.42 -1.28
N ASP A 95 18.41 3.75 -1.94
CA ASP A 95 18.56 2.36 -2.41
C ASP A 95 19.53 2.27 -3.60
N ALA A 96 19.70 3.36 -4.36
CA ALA A 96 20.64 3.48 -5.47
C ALA A 96 22.11 3.74 -5.05
N THR A 97 22.40 3.77 -3.74
CA THR A 97 23.75 4.05 -3.18
C THR A 97 24.36 2.82 -2.52
#